data_AF-A0A2T6C2P8-F1
#
_entry.id   AF-A0A2T6C2P8-F1
#
_cell.length_a   1.000
_cell.length_b   1.000
_cell.length_c   1.000
_cell.angle_alpha   90.00
_cell.angle_beta   90.00
_cell.angle_gamma   90.00
#
_symmetry.space_group_name_H-M   'P 1'
#
loop_
_entity.id
_entity.type
_entity.pdbx_description
1 polymer ?
#
loop_
_entity_poly.entity_id
_entity_poly.type
_entity_poly.pdbx_seq_one_letter_code
_entity_poly.pdbx_strand_id
1 'polypeptide(L)'
;MQFDTFKLATVLDELLNAPIKYQMKGNIGKVRPLSTDVSNIKKLDCSGFVEYVIYKATTNNLNISSGSSNQRDDISNDASHSVATYDTDAKLSDDIVRIGFRKTIIAKDSDGKIVRKENGKPKKSQVGHVWLVINGQTYESTSRRPKTRGPKSLLWSERKDDADHFYKLGAAPGFGLAMLGIRTAMRISALA
;
A
#
# COMPACT_ATOMS: atom_id res chain seq x y z
N MET A 1 10.92 -11.52 0.70
CA MET A 1 9.63 -12.07 0.22
C MET A 1 9.77 -12.58 -1.22
N GLN A 2 9.07 -13.66 -1.56
CA GLN A 2 8.98 -14.18 -2.93
C GLN A 2 7.61 -13.82 -3.54
N PHE A 3 7.62 -13.03 -4.61
CA PHE A 3 6.42 -12.62 -5.32
C PHE A 3 6.20 -13.50 -6.55
N ASP A 4 4.93 -13.84 -6.78
CA ASP A 4 4.43 -14.30 -8.07
C ASP A 4 4.06 -13.04 -8.88
N THR A 5 4.87 -12.73 -9.90
CA THR A 5 4.72 -11.51 -10.70
C THR A 5 3.33 -11.38 -11.32
N PHE A 6 2.77 -12.48 -11.83
CA PHE A 6 1.46 -12.44 -12.48
C PHE A 6 0.36 -12.21 -11.44
N LYS A 7 0.39 -12.90 -10.29
CA LYS A 7 -0.58 -12.65 -9.21
C LYS A 7 -0.49 -11.22 -8.69
N LEU A 8 0.73 -10.67 -8.55
CA LEU A 8 0.95 -9.29 -8.14
C LEU A 8 0.33 -8.30 -9.12
N ALA A 9 0.60 -8.47 -10.41
CA ALA A 9 0.06 -7.61 -11.45
C ALA A 9 -1.47 -7.68 -11.52
N THR A 10 -2.03 -8.90 -11.51
CA THR A 10 -3.48 -9.12 -11.53
C THR A 10 -4.19 -8.51 -10.33
N VAL A 11 -3.73 -8.78 -9.09
CA VAL A 11 -4.42 -8.27 -7.90
C VAL A 11 -4.35 -6.74 -7.81
N LEU A 12 -3.22 -6.15 -8.20
CA LEU A 12 -3.10 -4.68 -8.24
C LEU A 12 -4.05 -4.09 -9.27
N ASP A 13 -4.11 -4.64 -10.47
CA ASP A 13 -4.98 -4.14 -11.52
C ASP A 13 -6.48 -4.28 -11.16
N GLU A 14 -6.89 -5.44 -10.63
CA GLU A 14 -8.25 -5.67 -10.14
C GLU A 14 -8.64 -4.65 -9.05
N LEU A 15 -7.77 -4.42 -8.06
CA LEU A 15 -8.02 -3.46 -6.98
C LEU A 15 -8.16 -2.03 -7.52
N LEU A 16 -7.30 -1.64 -8.46
CA LEU A 16 -7.31 -0.30 -9.06
C LEU A 16 -8.60 -0.03 -9.87
N ASN A 17 -9.16 -1.06 -10.49
CA ASN A 17 -10.38 -0.95 -11.30
C ASN A 17 -11.67 -1.14 -10.48
N ALA A 18 -11.59 -1.80 -9.33
CA ALA A 18 -12.75 -2.05 -8.47
C ALA A 18 -13.33 -0.76 -7.83
N PRO A 19 -14.66 -0.67 -7.62
CA PRO A 19 -15.32 0.48 -6.99
C PRO A 19 -15.16 0.48 -5.46
N ILE A 20 -13.93 0.37 -4.97
CA ILE A 20 -13.59 0.28 -3.54
C ILE A 20 -13.42 1.69 -2.95
N LYS A 21 -14.03 1.92 -1.79
CA LYS A 21 -13.91 3.19 -1.04
C LYS A 21 -12.81 3.12 0.01
N TYR A 22 -12.14 4.24 0.26
CA TYR A 22 -11.21 4.35 1.38
C TYR A 22 -11.94 4.37 2.73
N GLN A 23 -11.50 3.58 3.73
CA GLN A 23 -12.12 3.57 5.07
C GLN A 23 -11.18 3.12 6.19
N MET A 24 -10.77 4.02 7.09
CA MET A 24 -9.89 3.71 8.23
C MET A 24 -10.60 3.42 9.57
N LYS A 25 -11.94 3.41 9.63
CA LYS A 25 -12.66 3.24 10.90
C LYS A 25 -12.58 1.79 11.40
N GLY A 26 -11.70 1.53 12.37
CA GLY A 26 -11.53 0.22 12.99
C GLY A 26 -11.08 -0.83 11.96
N ASN A 27 -11.67 -2.03 12.02
CA ASN A 27 -11.35 -3.13 11.11
C ASN A 27 -12.12 -3.08 9.78
N ILE A 28 -12.93 -2.05 9.51
CA ILE A 28 -13.77 -1.99 8.29
C ILE A 28 -12.92 -1.90 7.02
N GLY A 29 -11.73 -1.30 7.10
CA GLY A 29 -10.77 -1.20 5.99
C GLY A 29 -9.90 -2.43 5.80
N LYS A 30 -10.14 -3.52 6.56
CA LYS A 30 -9.35 -4.75 6.52
C LYS A 30 -10.15 -5.84 5.82
N VAL A 31 -9.50 -6.54 4.89
CA VAL A 31 -10.13 -7.65 4.17
C VAL A 31 -10.10 -8.89 5.04
N ARG A 32 -11.27 -9.46 5.34
CA ARG A 32 -11.39 -10.67 6.17
C ARG A 32 -12.51 -11.55 5.61
N PRO A 33 -12.23 -12.82 5.27
CA PRO A 33 -10.90 -13.45 5.20
C PRO A 33 -10.03 -12.87 4.06
N LEU A 34 -8.70 -12.98 4.14
CA LEU A 34 -7.81 -12.50 3.06
C LEU A 34 -7.96 -13.29 1.74
N SER A 35 -8.62 -14.45 1.78
CA SER A 35 -9.00 -15.21 0.59
C SER A 35 -10.10 -14.55 -0.24
N THR A 36 -10.87 -13.59 0.31
CA THR A 36 -11.96 -12.89 -0.39
C THR A 36 -11.52 -12.34 -1.74
N ASP A 37 -12.37 -12.50 -2.77
CA ASP A 37 -12.13 -11.95 -4.10
C ASP A 37 -12.33 -10.44 -4.15
N VAL A 38 -11.61 -9.76 -5.05
CA VAL A 38 -11.61 -8.30 -5.16
C VAL A 38 -13.02 -7.73 -5.41
N SER A 39 -13.85 -8.41 -6.20
CA SER A 39 -15.23 -8.01 -6.50
C SER A 39 -16.12 -7.87 -5.25
N ASN A 40 -15.79 -8.60 -4.19
CA ASN A 40 -16.50 -8.60 -2.92
C ASN A 40 -15.97 -7.55 -1.93
N ILE A 41 -14.81 -6.95 -2.21
CA ILE A 41 -14.24 -5.88 -1.38
C ILE A 41 -14.99 -4.58 -1.69
N LYS A 42 -15.52 -3.92 -0.65
CA LYS A 42 -16.21 -2.62 -0.78
C LYS A 42 -15.44 -1.46 -0.16
N LYS A 43 -14.61 -1.75 0.82
CA LYS A 43 -13.89 -0.76 1.63
C LYS A 43 -12.49 -1.28 1.93
N LEU A 44 -11.51 -0.38 1.90
CA LEU A 44 -10.11 -0.74 2.12
C LEU A 44 -9.34 0.46 2.68
N ASP A 45 -8.58 0.26 3.75
CA ASP A 45 -7.58 1.24 4.20
C ASP A 45 -6.19 0.94 3.63
N CYS A 46 -5.22 1.79 3.93
CA CYS A 46 -3.87 1.69 3.40
C CYS A 46 -3.16 0.40 3.80
N SER A 47 -3.25 0.00 5.07
CA SER A 47 -2.57 -1.21 5.55
C SER A 47 -3.35 -2.48 5.23
N GLY A 48 -4.68 -2.41 5.14
CA GLY A 48 -5.52 -3.50 4.65
C GLY A 48 -5.29 -3.75 3.16
N PHE A 49 -5.04 -2.71 2.36
CA PHE A 49 -4.59 -2.85 0.97
C PHE A 49 -3.27 -3.58 0.88
N VAL A 50 -2.25 -3.13 1.61
CA VAL A 50 -0.91 -3.72 1.56
C VAL A 50 -0.92 -5.17 2.06
N GLU A 51 -1.62 -5.44 3.17
CA GLU A 51 -1.81 -6.79 3.70
C GLU A 51 -2.46 -7.71 2.66
N TYR A 52 -3.53 -7.26 2.02
CA TYR A 52 -4.24 -8.05 1.01
C TYR A 52 -3.38 -8.31 -0.23
N VAL A 53 -2.67 -7.29 -0.73
CA VAL A 53 -1.77 -7.44 -1.89
C VAL A 53 -0.66 -8.43 -1.57
N ILE A 54 0.02 -8.30 -0.43
CA ILE A 54 1.10 -9.23 -0.04
C ILE A 54 0.57 -10.66 0.09
N TYR A 55 -0.60 -10.85 0.72
CA TYR A 55 -1.21 -12.17 0.83
C TYR A 55 -1.57 -12.77 -0.54
N LYS A 56 -2.15 -12.01 -1.46
CA LYS A 56 -2.55 -12.54 -2.79
C LYS A 56 -1.37 -12.72 -3.75
N ALA A 57 -0.33 -11.91 -3.62
CA ALA A 57 0.76 -11.83 -4.57
C ALA A 57 2.00 -12.67 -4.22
N THR A 58 2.16 -13.08 -2.96
CA THR A 58 3.29 -13.93 -2.57
C THR A 58 3.00 -15.41 -2.80
N THR A 59 4.03 -16.18 -3.13
CA THR A 59 3.91 -17.62 -3.46
C THR A 59 3.31 -18.44 -2.32
N ASN A 60 3.58 -18.06 -1.07
CA ASN A 60 3.14 -18.76 0.14
C ASN A 60 1.99 -18.05 0.86
N ASN A 61 1.31 -17.11 0.21
CA ASN A 61 0.22 -16.32 0.80
C ASN A 61 0.57 -15.72 2.17
N LEU A 62 1.68 -14.99 2.23
CA LEU A 62 2.20 -14.44 3.48
C LEU A 62 1.18 -13.51 4.14
N ASN A 63 0.87 -13.79 5.40
CA ASN A 63 -0.01 -12.97 6.22
C ASN A 63 0.85 -12.04 7.09
N ILE A 64 0.77 -10.74 6.82
CA ILE A 64 1.44 -9.70 7.62
C ILE A 64 0.44 -9.01 8.54
N SER A 65 0.92 -8.40 9.62
CA SER A 65 0.03 -7.73 10.57
C SER A 65 -0.79 -6.62 9.91
N SER A 66 -1.98 -6.35 10.45
CA SER A 66 -2.75 -5.17 10.10
C SER A 66 -2.18 -3.92 10.80
N GLY A 67 -2.21 -2.78 10.10
CA GLY A 67 -1.83 -1.47 10.64
C GLY A 67 -0.42 -1.05 10.25
N SER A 68 -0.24 0.18 9.77
CA SER A 68 1.03 0.61 9.17
C SER A 68 2.22 0.56 10.14
N SER A 69 2.01 0.82 11.43
CA SER A 69 3.08 0.68 12.44
C SER A 69 3.49 -0.78 12.64
N ASN A 70 2.52 -1.69 12.80
CA ASN A 70 2.79 -3.11 12.98
C ASN A 70 3.45 -3.71 11.74
N GLN A 71 2.97 -3.35 10.55
CA GLN A 71 3.58 -3.76 9.28
C GLN A 71 5.01 -3.27 9.15
N ARG A 72 5.30 -2.02 9.55
CA ARG A 72 6.67 -1.52 9.59
C ARG A 72 7.53 -2.38 10.51
N ASP A 73 7.03 -2.68 11.70
CA ASP A 73 7.77 -3.46 12.70
C ASP A 73 8.05 -4.88 12.18
N ASP A 74 7.05 -5.56 11.63
CA ASP A 74 7.20 -6.86 10.96
C ASP A 74 8.29 -6.81 9.88
N ILE A 75 8.25 -5.82 8.98
CA ILE A 75 9.22 -5.67 7.90
C ILE A 75 10.63 -5.32 8.43
N SER A 76 10.73 -4.48 9.45
CA SER A 76 12.04 -4.05 9.98
C SER A 76 12.73 -5.13 10.81
N ASN A 77 11.96 -6.05 11.39
CA ASN A 77 12.48 -7.15 12.22
C ASN A 77 12.83 -8.40 11.40
N ASP A 78 12.37 -8.49 10.15
CA ASP A 78 12.73 -9.58 9.23
C ASP A 78 14.02 -9.21 8.47
N ALA A 79 15.10 -9.94 8.78
CA ALA A 79 16.42 -9.74 8.19
C ALA A 79 16.50 -10.01 6.67
N SER A 80 15.47 -10.61 6.07
CA SER A 80 15.38 -10.78 4.62
C SER A 80 15.03 -9.48 3.88
N HIS A 81 14.67 -8.42 4.61
CA HIS A 81 14.40 -7.09 4.08
C HIS A 81 15.58 -6.14 4.28
N SER A 82 15.79 -5.27 3.30
CA SER A 82 16.84 -4.25 3.35
C SER A 82 16.24 -2.85 3.31
N VAL A 83 16.86 -1.93 4.06
CA VAL A 83 16.52 -0.50 4.02
C VAL A 83 16.83 0.04 2.62
N ALA A 84 15.95 0.91 2.13
CA ALA A 84 16.10 1.63 0.87
C ALA A 84 16.02 3.15 1.13
N THR A 85 16.51 3.95 0.18
CA THR A 85 16.42 5.40 0.23
C THR A 85 15.34 5.87 -0.75
N TYR A 86 14.30 6.55 -0.25
CA TYR A 86 13.11 6.88 -1.06
C TYR A 86 13.48 7.67 -2.33
N ASP A 87 14.26 8.74 -2.19
CA ASP A 87 14.61 9.65 -3.29
C ASP A 87 15.42 9.00 -4.43
N THR A 88 16.14 7.92 -4.13
CA THR A 88 16.98 7.23 -5.11
C THR A 88 16.35 5.94 -5.61
N ASP A 89 15.73 5.16 -4.72
CA ASP A 89 15.23 3.82 -5.02
C ASP A 89 13.78 3.83 -5.52
N ALA A 90 12.93 4.78 -5.09
CA ALA A 90 11.51 4.75 -5.44
C ALA A 90 11.23 4.99 -6.93
N LYS A 91 12.15 5.69 -7.62
CA LYS A 91 12.06 6.03 -9.04
C LYS A 91 12.54 4.92 -9.99
N LEU A 92 13.20 3.88 -9.44
CA LEU A 92 13.82 2.84 -10.25
C LEU A 92 12.75 1.99 -10.95
N SER A 93 13.05 1.59 -12.18
CA SER A 93 12.29 0.63 -12.99
C SER A 93 13.07 -0.68 -13.06
N ASP A 94 13.13 -1.39 -11.93
CA ASP A 94 13.96 -2.58 -11.72
C ASP A 94 13.18 -3.79 -11.22
N ASP A 95 11.85 -3.75 -11.29
CA ASP A 95 10.95 -4.83 -10.88
C ASP A 95 11.12 -5.27 -9.41
N ILE A 96 11.71 -4.41 -8.55
CA ILE A 96 11.78 -4.66 -7.11
C ILE A 96 10.56 -4.06 -6.42
N VAL A 97 9.84 -4.89 -5.67
CA VAL A 97 8.74 -4.46 -4.80
C VAL A 97 9.33 -3.82 -3.56
N ARG A 98 8.94 -2.57 -3.32
CA ARG A 98 9.33 -1.78 -2.15
C ARG A 98 8.11 -1.38 -1.35
N ILE A 99 8.31 -1.01 -0.10
CA ILE A 99 7.25 -0.54 0.79
C ILE A 99 7.69 0.73 1.50
N GLY A 100 6.82 1.74 1.51
CA GLY A 100 7.01 2.99 2.21
C GLY A 100 6.03 3.15 3.36
N PHE A 101 6.52 3.75 4.45
CA PHE A 101 5.74 4.05 5.63
C PHE A 101 5.86 5.51 6.02
N ARG A 102 4.74 6.11 6.38
CA ARG A 102 4.66 7.41 7.03
C ARG A 102 4.26 7.24 8.49
N LYS A 103 4.93 7.94 9.40
CA LYS A 103 4.65 7.94 10.83
C LYS A 103 3.41 8.76 11.14
N THR A 104 2.73 8.36 12.22
CA THR A 104 1.75 9.22 12.87
C THR A 104 2.48 10.26 13.69
N ILE A 105 2.15 11.54 13.52
CA ILE A 105 2.66 12.63 14.36
C ILE A 105 1.53 13.12 15.26
N ILE A 106 1.80 13.15 16.56
CA ILE A 106 0.87 13.68 17.57
C ILE A 106 1.07 15.19 17.65
N ALA A 107 -0.03 15.94 17.63
CA ALA A 107 0.00 17.38 17.76
C ALA A 107 0.44 17.78 19.17
N LYS A 108 1.33 18.76 19.24
CA LYS A 108 1.78 19.39 20.49
C LYS A 108 1.44 20.88 20.48
N ASP A 109 1.18 21.46 21.64
CA ASP A 109 1.02 22.91 21.80
C ASP A 109 2.38 23.63 21.89
N SER A 110 2.36 24.94 22.11
CA SER A 110 3.56 25.79 22.21
C SER A 110 4.50 25.37 23.35
N ASP A 111 3.97 24.73 24.40
CA ASP A 111 4.74 24.24 25.54
C ASP A 111 5.23 22.80 25.35
N GLY A 112 4.98 22.20 24.18
CA GLY A 112 5.36 20.84 23.85
C GLY A 112 4.45 19.75 24.45
N LYS A 113 3.31 20.12 25.05
CA LYS A 113 2.35 19.16 25.63
C LYS A 113 1.45 18.59 24.55
N ILE A 114 1.02 17.33 24.73
CA ILE A 114 0.15 16.64 23.77
C ILE A 114 -1.23 17.30 23.74
N VAL A 115 -1.62 17.79 22.57
CA VAL A 115 -2.99 18.26 22.33
C VAL A 115 -3.93 17.05 22.27
N ARG A 116 -4.99 17.08 23.06
CA ARG A 116 -6.02 16.02 23.10
C ARG A 116 -7.31 16.49 22.43
N LYS A 117 -8.07 15.53 21.90
CA LYS A 117 -9.45 15.74 21.45
C LYS A 117 -10.39 15.73 22.66
N GLU A 118 -11.64 16.16 22.47
CA GLU A 118 -12.69 16.13 23.51
C GLU A 118 -12.87 14.74 24.14
N ASN A 119 -12.68 13.67 23.37
CA ASN A 119 -12.74 12.29 23.86
C ASN A 119 -11.45 11.79 24.55
N GLY A 120 -10.55 12.70 24.95
CA GLY A 120 -9.30 12.39 25.64
C GLY A 120 -8.19 11.78 24.77
N LYS A 121 -8.45 11.40 23.52
CA LYS A 121 -7.44 10.80 22.64
C LYS A 121 -6.48 11.87 22.09
N PRO A 122 -5.18 11.55 21.90
CA PRO A 122 -4.24 12.49 21.26
C PRO A 122 -4.74 12.94 19.88
N LYS A 123 -4.68 14.26 19.64
CA LYS A 123 -4.91 14.84 18.32
C LYS A 123 -3.71 14.51 17.44
N LYS A 124 -3.96 14.00 16.25
CA LYS A 124 -2.91 13.67 15.27
C LYS A 124 -2.79 14.85 14.30
N SER A 125 -1.60 15.43 14.16
CA SER A 125 -1.30 16.39 13.09
C SER A 125 -1.05 15.68 11.77
N GLN A 126 -0.53 14.44 11.84
CA GLN A 126 -0.33 13.56 10.70
C GLN A 126 -0.78 12.15 11.03
N VAL A 127 -1.50 11.51 10.11
CA VAL A 127 -1.91 10.11 10.23
C VAL A 127 -0.91 9.22 9.48
N GLY A 128 -0.46 8.16 10.17
CA GLY A 128 0.44 7.18 9.59
C GLY A 128 -0.19 6.47 8.38
N HIS A 129 0.67 6.06 7.46
CA HIS A 129 0.27 5.53 6.15
C HIS A 129 1.27 4.50 5.65
N VAL A 130 0.85 3.66 4.71
CA VAL A 130 1.70 2.64 4.08
C VAL A 130 1.30 2.45 2.62
N TRP A 131 2.28 2.20 1.75
CA TRP A 131 2.10 2.00 0.32
C TRP A 131 3.21 1.11 -0.24
N LEU A 132 2.92 0.43 -1.35
CA LEU A 132 3.95 -0.26 -2.12
C LEU A 132 4.51 0.69 -3.18
N VAL A 133 5.75 0.44 -3.62
CA VAL A 133 6.38 1.11 -4.76
C VAL A 133 6.99 0.07 -5.68
N ILE A 134 6.64 0.11 -6.96
CA ILE A 134 7.18 -0.76 -8.00
C ILE A 134 7.33 0.09 -9.27
N ASN A 135 8.50 0.05 -9.90
CA ASN A 135 8.78 0.73 -11.18
C ASN A 135 8.37 2.21 -11.23
N GLY A 136 8.75 3.00 -10.22
CA GLY A 136 8.42 4.43 -10.19
C GLY A 136 6.96 4.75 -9.85
N GLN A 137 6.13 3.76 -9.55
CA GLN A 137 4.72 3.95 -9.21
C GLN A 137 4.47 3.52 -7.78
N THR A 138 3.67 4.28 -7.05
CA THR A 138 3.09 3.85 -5.79
C THR A 138 1.83 3.02 -6.05
N TYR A 139 1.52 2.12 -5.13
CA TYR A 139 0.27 1.38 -5.09
C TYR A 139 -0.26 1.41 -3.66
N GLU A 140 -1.46 1.93 -3.49
CA GLU A 140 -2.00 2.21 -2.17
C GLU A 140 -3.52 2.36 -2.18
N SER A 141 -4.15 2.19 -1.01
CA SER A 141 -5.50 2.70 -0.79
C SER A 141 -5.44 4.02 -0.01
N THR A 142 -5.99 5.10 -0.56
CA THR A 142 -5.89 6.45 0.01
C THR A 142 -7.05 7.36 -0.38
N SER A 143 -7.37 8.32 0.49
CA SER A 143 -8.34 9.39 0.20
C SER A 143 -7.77 10.50 -0.70
N ARG A 144 -6.47 10.48 -1.04
CA ARG A 144 -5.87 11.43 -1.99
C ARG A 144 -6.51 11.26 -3.38
N ARG A 145 -7.41 12.17 -3.77
CA ARG A 145 -8.00 12.42 -5.11
C ARG A 145 -8.45 11.21 -5.98
N PRO A 146 -9.72 11.12 -6.42
CA PRO A 146 -10.91 11.70 -5.82
C PRO A 146 -11.15 11.08 -4.43
N LYS A 147 -11.79 11.82 -3.52
CA LYS A 147 -12.00 11.43 -2.11
C LYS A 147 -12.83 10.15 -1.93
N THR A 148 -13.44 9.65 -3.00
CA THR A 148 -14.39 8.53 -2.96
C THR A 148 -13.77 7.16 -3.27
N ARG A 149 -12.66 7.09 -4.01
CA ARG A 149 -11.96 5.83 -4.35
C ARG A 149 -10.76 5.60 -3.44
N GLY A 150 -10.59 4.36 -2.98
CA GLY A 150 -9.47 3.94 -2.15
C GLY A 150 -8.24 3.57 -2.99
N PRO A 151 -8.20 2.39 -3.62
CA PRO A 151 -7.06 1.90 -4.39
C PRO A 151 -6.65 2.83 -5.53
N LYS A 152 -5.36 3.17 -5.59
CA LYS A 152 -4.76 4.10 -6.54
C LYS A 152 -3.33 3.70 -6.86
N SER A 153 -2.91 4.14 -8.05
CA SER A 153 -1.52 4.17 -8.45
C SER A 153 -1.15 5.62 -8.78
N LEU A 154 -0.10 6.11 -8.15
CA LEU A 154 0.38 7.49 -8.26
C LEU A 154 1.87 7.47 -8.59
N LEU A 155 2.39 8.56 -9.15
CA LEU A 155 3.84 8.66 -9.33
C LEU A 155 4.54 8.66 -7.97
N TRP A 156 5.71 8.03 -7.88
CA TRP A 156 6.52 8.02 -6.65
C TRP A 156 6.76 9.44 -6.08
N SER A 157 6.91 10.43 -6.97
CA SER A 157 7.16 11.82 -6.58
C SER A 157 6.01 12.44 -5.78
N GLU A 158 4.78 11.93 -5.87
CA GLU A 158 3.64 12.40 -5.06
C GLU A 158 3.76 12.02 -3.58
N ARG A 159 4.72 11.15 -3.24
CA ARG A 159 4.98 10.64 -1.89
C ARG A 159 6.39 10.98 -1.39
N LYS A 160 7.14 11.82 -2.12
CA LYS A 160 8.54 12.16 -1.83
C LYS A 160 8.75 12.60 -0.38
N ASP A 161 7.91 13.53 0.10
CA ASP A 161 8.05 14.11 1.45
C ASP A 161 7.26 13.34 2.53
N ASP A 162 6.67 12.19 2.18
CA ASP A 162 5.83 11.40 3.08
C ASP A 162 6.55 10.17 3.67
N ALA A 163 7.70 9.75 3.11
CA ALA A 163 8.36 8.50 3.45
C ALA A 163 9.31 8.63 4.65
N ASP A 164 8.84 8.21 5.83
CA ASP A 164 9.68 8.13 7.04
C ASP A 164 10.54 6.86 7.09
N HIS A 165 10.08 5.77 6.45
CA HIS A 165 10.79 4.50 6.35
C HIS A 165 10.53 3.87 4.98
N PHE A 166 11.54 3.22 4.41
CA PHE A 166 11.44 2.60 3.09
C PHE A 166 12.30 1.34 3.00
N TYR A 167 11.74 0.26 2.46
CA TYR A 167 12.39 -1.06 2.43
C TYR A 167 12.18 -1.77 1.09
N LYS A 168 13.13 -2.64 0.72
CA LYS A 168 13.01 -3.60 -0.39
C LYS A 168 12.42 -4.91 0.15
N LEU A 169 11.29 -5.35 -0.43
CA LEU A 169 10.58 -6.56 -0.03
C LEU A 169 11.04 -7.79 -0.80
N GLY A 170 11.27 -7.65 -2.10
CA GLY A 170 11.65 -8.74 -2.99
C GLY A 170 11.47 -8.39 -4.46
N ALA A 171 11.99 -9.24 -5.34
CA ALA A 171 11.85 -9.07 -6.79
C ALA A 171 10.49 -9.59 -7.30
N ALA A 172 9.98 -8.94 -8.34
CA ALA A 172 8.82 -9.34 -9.14
C ALA A 172 9.19 -9.21 -10.65
N PRO A 173 10.15 -10.01 -11.13
CA PRO A 173 10.72 -9.83 -12.47
C PRO A 173 9.65 -9.92 -13.57
N GLY A 174 9.69 -8.99 -14.52
CA GLY A 174 8.72 -8.88 -15.60
C GLY A 174 7.43 -8.15 -15.24
N PHE A 175 7.33 -7.54 -14.05
CA PHE A 175 6.12 -6.87 -13.59
C PHE A 175 5.63 -5.79 -14.55
N GLY A 176 6.54 -4.97 -15.08
CA GLY A 176 6.18 -3.94 -16.06
C GLY A 176 5.48 -4.50 -17.30
N LEU A 177 5.99 -5.62 -17.84
CA LEU A 177 5.41 -6.30 -19.00
C LEU A 177 4.07 -6.98 -18.65
N ALA A 178 3.99 -7.64 -17.49
CA ALA A 178 2.76 -8.28 -17.03
C ALA A 178 1.61 -7.26 -16.86
N MET A 179 1.88 -6.13 -16.21
CA MET A 179 0.90 -5.04 -16.06
C MET A 179 0.44 -4.47 -17.41
N LEU A 180 1.35 -4.31 -18.37
CA LEU A 180 1.01 -3.83 -19.71
C LEU A 180 0.12 -4.85 -20.46
N GLY A 181 0.46 -6.13 -20.37
CA GLY A 181 -0.30 -7.22 -20.97
C GLY A 181 -1.75 -7.28 -20.46
N ILE A 182 -1.94 -7.25 -19.13
CA ILE A 182 -3.26 -7.27 -18.49
C ILE A 182 -4.12 -6.08 -18.95
N ARG A 183 -3.56 -4.87 -18.93
CA ARG A 183 -4.29 -3.66 -19.33
C ARG A 183 -4.67 -3.65 -20.81
N THR A 184 -3.84 -4.26 -21.65
CA THR A 184 -4.10 -4.36 -23.09
C THR A 184 -5.19 -5.39 -23.37
N ALA A 185 -5.12 -6.57 -22.75
CA ALA A 185 -6.12 -7.63 -22.91
C ALA A 185 -7.53 -7.17 -22.52
N MET A 186 -7.68 -6.47 -21.39
CA MET A 186 -9.00 -5.97 -20.96
C MET A 186 -9.58 -4.88 -21.87
N ARG A 187 -8.73 -4.07 -22.52
CA ARG A 187 -9.21 -3.09 -23.50
C ARG A 187 -9.77 -3.76 -24.75
N ILE A 188 -9.19 -4.88 -25.18
CA ILE A 188 -9.70 -5.65 -26.32
C ILE A 188 -11.05 -6.28 -25.97
N SER A 189 -11.18 -6.88 -24.78
CA SER A 189 -12.44 -7.50 -24.33
C SER A 189 -13.58 -6.50 -24.09
N ALA A 190 -13.30 -5.21 -23.91
CA ALA A 190 -14.32 -4.16 -23.76
C ALA A 190 -14.80 -3.56 -25.10
N LEU A 191 -14.12 -3.90 -26.21
CA LEU A 191 -14.43 -3.42 -27.56
C LEU A 191 -15.05 -4.50 -28.46
N ALA A 192 -15.14 -5.74 -27.97
CA ALA A 192 -15.80 -6.87 -28.62
C ALA A 192 -17.20 -7.08 -28.01
#